data_AF-A0A9D4EV89-F1
#
_entry.id   AF-A0A9D4EV89-F1
#
_cell.length_a   1.000
_cell.length_b   1.000
_cell.length_c   1.000
_cell.angle_alpha   90.00
_cell.angle_beta   90.00
_cell.angle_gamma   90.00
#
_symmetry.space_group_name_H-M   'P 1'
#
loop_
_entity.id
_entity.type
_entity.pdbx_description
1 polymer ?
#
loop_
_entity_poly.entity_id
_entity_poly.type
_entity_poly.pdbx_seq_one_letter_code
_entity_poly.pdbx_strand_id
1 'polypeptide(L)'
;MSLFIFSLQFTDLNTEAIYDVVKVFDGPSLEDPVLGTFSGNTTNRTVQSRDTTHPNVTSTTNILLLTFSSDHSVEGRGFNATWEPGEGNDIVI
;
A
#
# COMPACT_ATOMS: atom_id res chain seq x y z
N MET A 1 -10.51 17.92 17.16
CA MET A 1 -9.11 17.57 16.83
C MET A 1 -9.20 16.78 15.55
N SER A 2 -8.75 17.33 14.41
CA SER A 2 -8.79 16.61 13.14
C SER A 2 -7.73 15.50 13.19
N LEU A 3 -8.12 14.26 12.94
CA LEU A 3 -7.19 13.14 12.80
C LEU A 3 -6.58 13.26 11.40
N PHE A 4 -5.29 13.55 11.32
CA PHE A 4 -4.57 13.48 10.04
C PHE A 4 -4.36 12.00 9.72
N ILE A 5 -5.18 11.46 8.83
CA ILE A 5 -4.98 10.14 8.23
C ILE A 5 -4.42 10.29 6.82
N PHE A 6 -3.94 9.21 6.23
CA PHE A 6 -3.38 9.18 4.88
C PHE A 6 -4.10 8.16 4.00
N SER A 7 -4.39 8.56 2.77
CA SER A 7 -4.71 7.66 1.67
C SER A 7 -3.43 7.46 0.86
N LEU A 8 -2.96 6.21 0.75
CA LEU A 8 -1.79 5.82 -0.04
C LEU A 8 -2.28 5.05 -1.25
N GLN A 9 -1.81 5.41 -2.45
CA GLN A 9 -2.14 4.74 -3.70
C GLN A 9 -0.87 4.39 -4.49
N PHE A 10 -0.75 3.15 -4.96
CA PHE A 10 0.29 2.80 -5.93
C PHE A 10 -0.07 3.30 -7.33
N THR A 11 0.80 4.10 -7.93
CA THR A 11 0.67 4.62 -9.30
C THR A 11 1.39 3.74 -10.33
N ASP A 12 2.43 3.02 -9.91
CA ASP A 12 3.03 1.91 -10.65
C ASP A 12 3.40 0.80 -9.66
N LEU A 13 3.16 -0.45 -10.04
CA LEU A 13 3.65 -1.62 -9.32
C LEU A 13 4.10 -2.62 -10.38
N ASN A 14 5.37 -2.95 -10.38
CA ASN A 14 6.00 -3.87 -11.31
C ASN A 14 7.04 -4.68 -10.54
N THR A 15 6.58 -5.80 -10.00
CA THR A 15 7.30 -6.69 -9.08
C THR A 15 6.98 -8.13 -9.46
N GLU A 16 7.83 -9.09 -9.09
CA GLU A 16 7.46 -10.50 -9.22
C GLU A 16 6.23 -10.78 -8.36
N ALA A 17 5.16 -11.32 -8.97
CA ALA A 17 3.94 -11.61 -8.24
C ALA A 17 4.21 -12.63 -7.14
N ILE A 18 3.72 -12.36 -5.92
CA ILE A 18 3.81 -13.23 -4.73
C ILE A 18 5.20 -13.27 -4.07
N TYR A 19 6.29 -13.16 -4.83
CA TYR A 19 7.66 -13.26 -4.32
C TYR A 19 8.25 -11.90 -3.92
N ASP A 20 8.01 -10.87 -4.74
CA ASP A 20 8.41 -9.49 -4.46
C ASP A 20 7.23 -8.71 -3.90
N VAL A 21 7.29 -8.36 -2.62
CA VAL A 21 6.11 -7.91 -1.87
C VAL A 21 6.36 -6.58 -1.18
N VAL A 22 5.42 -5.65 -1.38
CA VAL A 22 5.29 -4.44 -0.58
C VAL A 22 4.21 -4.66 0.48
N LYS A 23 4.54 -4.46 1.76
CA LYS A 23 3.56 -4.44 2.86
C LYS A 23 3.41 -3.04 3.42
N VAL A 24 2.17 -2.64 3.69
CA VAL A 24 1.83 -1.35 4.30
C VAL A 24 1.22 -1.60 5.68
N PHE A 25 1.78 -0.96 6.70
CA PHE A 25 1.36 -1.06 8.11
C PHE A 25 0.76 0.28 8.58
N ASP A 26 -0.31 0.20 9.38
CA ASP A 26 -1.03 1.34 9.97
C ASP A 26 -0.37 1.83 11.26
N GLY A 27 0.86 2.29 11.16
CA GLY A 27 1.64 2.79 12.29
C GLY A 27 3.15 2.78 12.03
N PRO A 28 3.96 3.15 13.04
CA PRO A 28 5.41 3.29 12.89
C PRO A 28 6.20 1.97 12.95
N SER A 29 5.58 0.83 13.24
CA SER A 29 6.28 -0.42 13.58
C SER A 29 5.77 -1.63 12.80
N LEU A 30 6.55 -2.72 12.82
CA LEU A 30 6.18 -4.01 12.20
C LEU A 30 5.15 -4.79 13.02
N GLU A 31 4.82 -4.33 14.23
CA GLU A 31 3.78 -4.91 15.10
C GLU A 31 2.40 -4.28 14.85
N ASP A 32 2.35 -3.16 14.11
CA ASP A 32 1.12 -2.46 13.78
C ASP A 32 0.27 -3.22 12.73
N PRO A 33 -1.04 -2.93 12.61
CA PRO A 33 -1.92 -3.63 11.67
C PRO A 33 -1.48 -3.51 10.21
N VAL A 34 -1.51 -4.60 9.44
CA VAL A 34 -1.24 -4.57 7.99
C VAL A 34 -2.48 -4.10 7.24
N LEU A 35 -2.38 -2.96 6.55
CA LEU A 35 -3.45 -2.43 5.69
C LEU A 35 -3.49 -3.12 4.34
N GLY A 36 -2.34 -3.57 3.84
CA GLY A 36 -2.26 -4.20 2.52
C GLY A 36 -0.94 -4.89 2.26
N THR A 37 -0.99 -5.85 1.34
CA THR A 37 0.16 -6.61 0.84
C THR A 37 0.03 -6.69 -0.67
N PHE A 38 1.00 -6.12 -1.38
CA PHE A 38 0.93 -5.86 -2.81
C PHE A 38 2.12 -6.48 -3.53
N SER A 39 1.85 -7.10 -4.68
CA SER A 39 2.86 -7.62 -5.61
C SER A 39 2.30 -7.70 -7.02
N GLY A 40 3.15 -7.98 -8.00
CA GLY A 40 2.78 -8.17 -9.39
C GLY A 40 2.88 -6.89 -10.22
N ASN A 41 1.99 -6.77 -11.20
CA ASN A 41 2.13 -5.81 -12.29
C ASN A 41 0.82 -5.07 -12.61
N THR A 42 0.77 -3.76 -12.35
CA THR A 42 -0.36 -2.88 -12.66
C THR A 42 -0.59 -2.73 -14.17
N THR A 43 0.44 -2.68 -15.01
CA THR A 43 0.30 -2.53 -16.47
C THR A 43 -0.31 -3.77 -17.12
N ASN A 44 -0.03 -4.96 -16.58
CA ASN A 44 -0.61 -6.23 -17.06
C ASN A 44 -1.88 -6.62 -16.29
N ARG A 45 -2.40 -5.74 -15.41
CA ARG A 45 -3.55 -5.99 -14.52
C ARG A 45 -3.42 -7.24 -13.65
N THR A 46 -2.20 -7.73 -13.43
CA THR A 46 -1.89 -8.83 -12.53
C THR A 46 -1.43 -8.28 -11.19
N VAL A 47 -2.27 -7.45 -10.56
CA VAL A 47 -2.03 -6.99 -9.20
C VAL A 47 -2.55 -8.07 -8.26
N GLN A 48 -1.64 -8.76 -7.58
CA GLN A 48 -1.99 -9.67 -6.49
C GLN A 48 -2.00 -8.84 -5.20
N SER A 49 -3.16 -8.25 -4.92
CA SER A 49 -3.48 -7.68 -3.63
C SER A 49 -4.37 -8.65 -2.89
N ARG A 50 -4.10 -8.90 -1.60
CA ARG A 50 -5.04 -9.64 -0.76
C ARG A 50 -6.35 -8.86 -0.52
N ASP A 51 -6.37 -7.57 -0.85
CA ASP A 51 -7.54 -6.70 -0.97
C ASP A 51 -7.72 -6.29 -2.46
N THR A 52 -8.49 -7.08 -3.20
CA THR A 52 -8.43 -7.18 -4.67
C THR A 52 -9.14 -6.08 -5.45
N THR A 53 -9.61 -5.00 -4.82
CA THR A 53 -10.37 -3.99 -5.57
C THR A 53 -9.61 -2.73 -5.90
N HIS A 54 -8.50 -2.41 -5.24
CA HIS A 54 -7.86 -1.11 -5.43
C HIS A 54 -6.46 -1.09 -4.75
N PRO A 55 -5.37 -0.65 -5.41
CA PRO A 55 -4.05 -0.54 -4.79
C PRO A 55 -3.97 0.72 -3.90
N ASN A 56 -5.02 0.97 -3.12
CA ASN A 56 -5.12 2.07 -2.19
C ASN A 56 -5.48 1.56 -0.82
N VAL A 57 -4.80 2.13 0.18
CA VAL A 57 -5.02 1.87 1.59
C VAL A 57 -5.23 3.18 2.30
N THR A 58 -6.13 3.17 3.28
CA THR A 58 -6.40 4.33 4.13
C THR A 58 -5.93 3.99 5.54
N SER A 59 -5.07 4.83 6.11
CA SER A 59 -4.62 4.67 7.49
C SER A 59 -5.69 5.08 8.50
N THR A 60 -5.58 4.57 9.72
CA THR A 60 -6.31 5.10 10.88
C THR A 60 -5.41 5.96 11.77
N THR A 61 -4.10 5.93 11.51
CA THR A 61 -3.09 6.75 12.17
C THR A 61 -2.51 7.81 11.24
N ASN A 62 -1.68 8.70 11.77
CA ASN A 62 -0.94 9.69 10.99
C ASN A 62 0.46 9.20 10.56
N ILE A 63 0.70 7.89 10.59
CA ILE A 63 1.98 7.29 10.22
C ILE A 63 1.72 6.00 9.45
N LEU A 64 2.43 5.81 8.33
CA LEU A 64 2.45 4.55 7.61
C LEU A 64 3.89 4.03 7.57
N LEU A 65 4.07 2.74 7.83
CA LEU A 65 5.33 2.04 7.60
C LEU A 65 5.19 1.17 6.35
N LEU A 66 6.15 1.28 5.42
CA LEU A 66 6.24 0.44 4.24
C LEU A 66 7.48 -0.46 4.35
N THR A 67 7.30 -1.72 3.98
CA THR A 67 8.42 -2.66 3.78
C THR A 67 8.37 -3.21 2.38
N PHE A 68 9.55 -3.45 1.80
CA PHE A 68 9.72 -4.13 0.53
C PHE A 68 10.67 -5.32 0.73
N SER A 69 10.24 -6.50 0.30
CA SER A 69 11.02 -7.73 0.33
C SER A 69 11.02 -8.33 -1.07
N SER A 70 12.21 -8.71 -1.55
CA SER A 70 12.39 -9.40 -2.83
C SER A 70 13.15 -10.71 -2.61
N ASP A 71 13.15 -11.58 -3.61
CA ASP A 71 14.02 -12.76 -3.64
C ASP A 71 15.24 -12.57 -4.58
N HIS A 72 15.85 -13.67 -5.05
CA HIS A 72 17.02 -13.66 -5.93
C HIS A 72 16.70 -13.91 -7.41
N SER A 73 15.44 -13.74 -7.82
CA SER A 73 14.94 -14.05 -9.16
C SER A 73 13.99 -12.96 -9.67
N VAL A 74 13.66 -13.02 -10.97
CA VAL A 74 12.69 -12.19 -11.73
C VAL A 74 12.54 -10.76 -11.21
N GLU A 75 13.32 -9.85 -11.75
CA GLU A 75 13.28 -8.45 -11.34
C GLU A 75 12.20 -7.66 -12.08
N GLY A 76 11.50 -6.80 -11.35
CA GLY A 76 10.64 -5.75 -11.92
C GLY A 76 11.24 -4.36 -11.76
N ARG A 77 10.53 -3.33 -12.26
CA ARG A 77 10.92 -1.93 -12.08
C ARG A 77 10.76 -1.43 -10.64
N GLY A 78 10.07 -2.18 -9.79
CA GLY A 78 9.72 -1.79 -8.42
C GLY A 78 8.33 -1.15 -8.35
N PHE A 79 8.17 -0.11 -7.53
CA PHE A 79 6.88 0.53 -7.29
C PHE A 79 7.02 2.05 -7.14
N ASN A 80 5.97 2.75 -7.52
CA ASN A 80 5.75 4.16 -7.20
C ASN A 80 4.42 4.30 -6.47
N ALA A 81 4.40 5.13 -5.44
CA ALA A 81 3.19 5.43 -4.68
C ALA A 81 3.08 6.92 -4.40
N THR A 82 1.85 7.40 -4.34
CA THR A 82 1.48 8.75 -3.91
C THR A 82 0.66 8.65 -2.64
N TRP A 83 0.74 9.66 -1.79
CA TRP A 83 -0.08 9.76 -0.60
C TRP A 83 -0.72 11.15 -0.52
N GLU A 84 -1.90 11.20 0.07
CA GLU A 84 -2.64 12.42 0.35
C GLU A 84 -3.27 12.34 1.74
N PRO A 85 -3.59 13.47 2.39
CA PRO A 85 -4.47 13.46 3.55
C PRO A 85 -5.75 12.69 3.22
N GLY A 86 -6.08 11.68 4.02
CA GLY A 86 -7.33 10.94 3.84
C GLY A 86 -8.52 11.80 4.28
N GLU A 87 -9.56 11.84 3.46
CA GLU A 87 -10.85 12.40 3.85
C GLU A 87 -11.53 11.43 4.82
N GLY A 88 -11.23 11.57 6.11
CA GLY A 88 -11.91 10.82 7.15
C GLY A 88 -13.33 11.33 7.28
N ASN A 89 -14.28 10.73 6.55
CA ASN A 89 -15.73 11.00 6.59
C ASN A 89 -16.07 12.31 7.31
N ASP A 90 -15.98 13.43 6.60
CA ASP A 90 -16.55 14.67 7.08
C ASP A 90 -17.99 14.40 7.48
N ILE A 91 -18.37 14.85 8.67
CA ILE A 91 -19.70 14.71 9.24
C ILE A 91 -20.71 15.16 8.17
N VAL A 92 -21.51 14.21 7.69
CA VAL A 92 -22.77 14.54 7.01
C VAL A 92 -23.67 15.09 8.11
N ILE A 93 -23.76 16.41 8.15
CA ILE A 93 -24.78 17.15 8.92
C ILE A 93 -26.18 16.80 8.44
#